data_AF-A0A2E3NY88-F1
#
_entry.id   AF-A0A2E3NY88-F1
#
_cell.length_a   1.000
_cell.length_b   1.000
_cell.length_c   1.000
_cell.angle_alpha   90.00
_cell.angle_beta   90.00
_cell.angle_gamma   90.00
#
_symmetry.space_group_name_H-M   'P 1'
#
loop_
_entity.id
_entity.type
_entity.pdbx_description
1 polymer ?
#
loop_
_entity_poly.entity_id
_entity_poly.type
_entity_poly.pdbx_seq_one_letter_code
_entity_poly.pdbx_strand_id
1 'polypeptide(L)'
;MSRAMIPPPPPRRRGKFWLYFLLISVTMIAVAFPTIIVVGIGMLPAMASWITDRTDQKYGFFCIGGLNFAGMFPYLMDLWSGNHNITGALDIVTDVFALAVMYGAAMAGWMVYTVIPPVITSFMTVLTERRLSALRANQRRIVDEWGDEVTLGIRAPGNGPAKPAPRPGAPTSGGGPGGGVQAAMAAMEAIEAKEEADGDAPMGTAQ
;
A
#
# COMPACT_ATOMS: atom_id res chain seq x y z
N MET A 1 60.42 -12.00 43.47
CA MET A 1 59.11 -11.82 42.79
C MET A 1 59.39 -11.32 41.37
N SER A 2 59.60 -12.22 40.41
CA SER A 2 59.87 -11.86 39.01
C SER A 2 58.56 -11.55 38.29
N ARG A 3 58.43 -10.32 37.77
CA ARG A 3 57.27 -9.85 37.00
C ARG A 3 57.11 -10.68 35.72
N ALA A 4 55.94 -11.28 35.53
CA ALA A 4 55.55 -11.92 34.29
C ALA A 4 55.54 -10.89 33.15
N MET A 5 56.39 -11.09 32.15
CA MET A 5 56.42 -10.29 30.93
C MET A 5 55.25 -10.71 30.05
N ILE A 6 54.26 -9.83 29.92
CA ILE A 6 53.08 -10.07 29.07
C ILE A 6 53.53 -9.94 27.61
N PRO A 7 53.37 -10.97 26.74
CA PRO A 7 53.73 -10.86 25.34
C PRO A 7 52.81 -9.85 24.63
N PRO A 8 53.31 -9.10 23.64
CA PRO A 8 52.50 -8.13 22.90
C PRO A 8 51.35 -8.84 22.16
N PRO A 9 50.17 -8.20 22.03
CA PRO A 9 49.03 -8.80 21.35
C PRO A 9 49.35 -9.07 19.87
N PRO A 10 48.90 -10.20 19.29
CA PRO A 10 49.20 -10.55 17.91
C PRO A 10 48.59 -9.55 16.92
N PRO A 11 49.27 -9.25 15.80
CA PRO A 11 48.78 -8.29 14.81
C PRO A 11 47.45 -8.76 14.19
N ARG A 12 46.45 -7.87 14.21
CA ARG A 12 45.10 -8.13 13.67
C ARG A 12 45.14 -8.38 12.16
N ARG A 13 44.98 -9.64 11.73
CA ARG A 13 44.86 -10.05 10.31
C ARG A 13 43.51 -9.69 9.65
N ARG A 14 42.81 -8.67 10.14
CA ARG A 14 41.44 -8.32 9.72
C ARG A 14 41.38 -7.63 8.35
N GLY A 15 42.46 -6.97 7.94
CA GLY A 15 42.53 -6.23 6.68
C GLY A 15 42.52 -7.11 5.42
N LYS A 16 43.09 -8.32 5.46
CA LYS A 16 43.14 -9.20 4.28
C LYS A 16 41.78 -9.77 3.92
N PHE A 17 40.97 -10.15 4.92
CA PHE A 17 39.60 -10.60 4.67
C PHE A 17 38.75 -9.47 4.08
N TRP A 18 38.87 -8.26 4.61
CA TRP A 18 38.17 -7.09 4.08
C TRP A 18 38.64 -6.71 2.67
N LEU A 19 39.95 -6.83 2.39
CA LEU A 19 40.52 -6.61 1.06
C LEU A 19 40.04 -7.66 0.05
N TYR A 20 40.05 -8.95 0.39
CA TYR A 20 39.52 -10.00 -0.48
C TYR A 20 38.02 -9.85 -0.70
N PHE A 21 37.27 -9.49 0.33
CA PHE A 21 35.85 -9.17 0.21
C PHE A 21 35.60 -8.01 -0.75
N LEU A 22 36.38 -6.92 -0.64
CA LEU A 22 36.29 -5.76 -1.53
C LEU A 22 36.70 -6.10 -2.97
N LEU A 23 37.77 -6.86 -3.17
CA LEU A 23 38.22 -7.32 -4.48
C LEU A 23 37.17 -8.21 -5.17
N ILE A 24 36.59 -9.15 -4.43
CA ILE A 24 35.52 -10.04 -4.91
C ILE A 24 34.28 -9.21 -5.26
N SER A 25 33.88 -8.27 -4.40
CA SER A 25 32.77 -7.34 -4.64
C SER A 25 32.96 -6.56 -5.94
N VAL A 26 34.12 -5.92 -6.13
CA VAL A 26 34.42 -5.13 -7.33
C VAL A 26 34.40 -6.01 -8.59
N THR A 27 34.96 -7.22 -8.52
CA THR A 27 34.96 -8.16 -9.64
C THR A 27 33.54 -8.65 -9.98
N MET A 28 32.72 -8.94 -8.97
CA MET A 28 31.32 -9.32 -9.14
C MET A 28 30.52 -8.20 -9.81
N ILE A 29 30.70 -6.94 -9.36
CA ILE A 29 30.03 -5.77 -9.94
C ILE A 29 30.46 -5.56 -11.39
N ALA A 30 31.76 -5.71 -11.70
CA ALA A 30 32.27 -5.55 -13.06
C ALA A 30 31.67 -6.59 -14.02
N VAL A 31 31.56 -7.85 -13.59
CA VAL A 31 30.89 -8.91 -14.38
C VAL A 31 29.38 -8.68 -14.47
N ALA A 32 28.75 -8.15 -13.43
CA ALA A 32 27.32 -7.81 -13.41
C ALA A 32 26.98 -6.50 -14.12
N PHE A 33 27.94 -5.79 -14.72
CA PHE A 33 27.68 -4.48 -15.32
C PHE A 33 26.57 -4.48 -16.39
N PRO A 34 26.54 -5.42 -17.37
CA PRO A 34 25.44 -5.51 -18.33
C PRO A 34 24.08 -5.76 -17.65
N THR A 35 24.05 -6.56 -16.58
CA THR A 35 22.82 -6.90 -15.88
C THR A 35 22.30 -5.72 -15.06
N ILE A 36 23.19 -4.92 -14.47
CA ILE A 36 22.84 -3.69 -13.76
C ILE A 36 22.16 -2.68 -14.69
N ILE A 37 22.60 -2.56 -15.95
CA ILE A 37 21.98 -1.67 -16.93
C ILE A 37 20.54 -2.09 -17.21
N VAL A 38 20.31 -3.37 -17.54
CA VAL A 38 18.96 -3.89 -17.84
C VAL A 38 18.05 -3.80 -16.62
N VAL A 39 18.53 -4.24 -15.45
CA VAL A 39 17.76 -4.18 -14.21
C VAL A 39 17.46 -2.73 -13.84
N GLY A 40 18.44 -1.83 -13.92
CA GLY A 40 18.27 -0.43 -13.56
C GLY A 40 17.19 0.27 -14.39
N ILE A 41 17.12 -0.01 -15.69
CA ILE A 41 16.15 0.64 -16.59
C ILE A 41 14.80 -0.08 -16.58
N GLY A 42 14.80 -1.41 -16.53
CA GLY A 42 13.55 -2.18 -16.50
C GLY A 42 12.82 -2.12 -15.15
N MET A 43 13.54 -1.89 -14.04
CA MET A 43 12.96 -1.72 -12.70
C MET A 43 12.50 -0.30 -12.38
N LEU A 44 12.66 0.68 -13.28
CA LEU A 44 12.18 2.05 -13.06
C LEU A 44 10.71 2.12 -12.58
N PRO A 45 9.77 1.32 -13.12
CA PRO A 45 8.39 1.33 -12.64
C PRO A 45 8.24 0.79 -11.20
N ALA A 46 9.04 -0.21 -10.83
CA ALA A 46 9.05 -0.72 -9.45
C ALA A 46 9.58 0.34 -8.49
N MET A 47 10.62 1.09 -8.87
CA MET A 47 11.12 2.22 -8.10
C MET A 47 10.05 3.33 -7.96
N ALA A 48 9.31 3.64 -9.03
CA ALA A 48 8.21 4.60 -8.99
C ALA A 48 7.09 4.16 -8.02
N SER A 49 6.80 2.85 -7.97
CA SER A 49 5.81 2.30 -7.03
C SER A 49 6.22 2.47 -5.57
N TRP A 50 7.52 2.38 -5.27
CA TRP A 50 8.02 2.63 -3.92
C TRP A 50 7.78 4.08 -3.47
N ILE A 51 7.92 5.05 -4.38
CA ILE A 51 7.65 6.46 -4.08
C ILE A 51 6.15 6.70 -3.85
N THR A 52 5.30 6.00 -4.60
CA THR A 52 3.85 6.22 -4.59
C THR A 52 3.16 5.53 -3.41
N ASP A 53 3.72 4.42 -2.92
CA ASP A 53 3.12 3.66 -1.84
C ASP A 53 3.30 4.35 -0.48
N ARG A 54 2.20 4.91 0.05
CA ARG A 54 2.14 5.54 1.37
C ARG A 54 1.90 4.55 2.52
N THR A 55 1.75 3.25 2.24
CA THR A 55 1.59 2.25 3.30
C THR A 55 2.91 1.94 4.00
N ASP A 56 2.90 1.81 5.33
CA ASP A 56 4.11 1.50 6.13
C ASP A 56 4.78 0.20 5.69
N GLN A 57 3.99 -0.78 5.21
CA GLN A 57 4.46 -2.11 4.86
C GLN A 57 4.85 -2.27 3.38
N LYS A 58 4.67 -1.22 2.55
CA LYS A 58 5.07 -1.15 1.14
C LYS A 58 4.65 -2.36 0.29
N TYR A 59 3.44 -2.87 0.53
CA TYR A 59 2.94 -4.05 -0.17
C TYR A 59 2.78 -3.83 -1.68
N GLY A 60 2.54 -2.58 -2.11
CA GLY A 60 2.49 -2.21 -3.52
C GLY A 60 3.83 -2.46 -4.20
N PHE A 61 4.93 -2.06 -3.56
CA PHE A 61 6.28 -2.27 -4.10
C PHE A 61 6.61 -3.74 -4.33
N PHE A 62 6.34 -4.62 -3.36
CA PHE A 62 6.65 -6.05 -3.51
C PHE A 62 5.79 -6.72 -4.59
N CYS A 63 4.51 -6.36 -4.70
CA CYS A 63 3.62 -6.91 -5.72
C CYS A 63 4.04 -6.44 -7.13
N ILE A 64 4.23 -5.14 -7.31
CA ILE A 64 4.58 -4.53 -8.60
C ILE A 64 6.00 -4.92 -9.01
N GLY A 65 6.94 -4.87 -8.07
CA GLY A 65 8.33 -5.26 -8.29
C GLY A 65 8.46 -6.74 -8.63
N GLY A 66 7.70 -7.61 -7.96
CA GLY A 66 7.67 -9.04 -8.27
C GLY A 66 7.13 -9.32 -9.68
N LEU A 67 6.02 -8.68 -10.06
CA LEU A 67 5.44 -8.83 -11.41
C LEU A 67 6.35 -8.23 -12.50
N ASN A 68 6.91 -7.04 -12.27
CA ASN A 68 7.88 -6.42 -13.18
C ASN A 68 9.11 -7.32 -13.37
N PHE A 69 9.65 -7.88 -12.28
CA PHE A 69 10.79 -8.80 -12.35
C PHE A 69 10.45 -10.07 -13.14
N ALA A 70 9.25 -10.62 -12.97
CA ALA A 70 8.81 -11.77 -13.74
C ALA A 70 8.75 -11.46 -15.25
N GLY A 71 8.30 -10.27 -15.65
CA GLY A 71 8.30 -9.82 -17.04
C GLY A 71 9.71 -9.55 -17.60
N MET A 72 10.63 -9.12 -16.74
CA MET A 72 12.04 -8.89 -17.06
C MET A 72 12.85 -10.20 -17.15
N PHE A 73 12.46 -11.23 -16.40
CA PHE A 73 13.19 -12.49 -16.26
C PHE A 73 13.62 -13.16 -17.57
N PRO A 74 12.76 -13.32 -18.61
CA PRO A 74 13.19 -13.94 -19.87
C PRO A 74 14.34 -13.18 -20.53
N TYR A 75 14.31 -11.85 -20.51
CA TYR A 75 15.37 -11.00 -21.08
C TYR A 75 16.68 -11.09 -20.29
N LEU A 76 16.60 -11.29 -18.97
CA LEU A 76 17.78 -11.57 -18.15
C LEU A 76 18.39 -12.93 -18.50
N MET A 77 17.56 -13.95 -18.74
CA MET A 77 18.04 -15.26 -19.16
C MET A 77 18.69 -15.21 -20.55
N ASP A 78 18.13 -14.44 -21.49
CA ASP A 78 18.74 -14.22 -22.81
C ASP A 78 20.09 -13.49 -22.70
N LEU A 79 20.20 -12.50 -21.81
CA LEU A 79 21.47 -11.80 -21.57
C LEU A 79 22.54 -12.70 -20.95
N TRP A 80 22.16 -13.58 -20.02
CA TRP A 80 23.10 -14.49 -19.34
C TRP A 80 23.52 -15.69 -20.18
N SER A 81 22.60 -16.23 -20.98
CA SER A 81 22.85 -17.41 -21.82
C SER A 81 23.44 -17.04 -23.19
N GLY A 82 23.21 -15.81 -23.65
CA GLY A 82 23.71 -15.28 -24.89
C GLY A 82 25.01 -14.48 -24.74
N ASN A 83 25.04 -13.33 -25.41
CA ASN A 83 26.21 -12.48 -25.50
C ASN A 83 26.25 -11.54 -24.28
N HIS A 84 26.87 -12.00 -23.18
CA HIS A 84 27.00 -11.26 -21.90
C HIS A 84 27.91 -10.01 -22.04
N ASN A 85 27.44 -9.06 -22.83
CA ASN A 85 28.17 -7.91 -23.33
C ASN A 85 27.30 -6.66 -23.16
N ILE A 86 27.95 -5.49 -23.15
CA ILE A 86 27.24 -4.20 -23.05
C ILE A 86 26.30 -4.00 -24.25
N THR A 87 26.69 -4.42 -25.45
CA THR A 87 25.84 -4.32 -26.65
C THR A 87 24.54 -5.10 -26.51
N GLY A 88 24.59 -6.34 -25.99
CA GLY A 88 23.38 -7.14 -25.77
C GLY A 88 22.45 -6.53 -24.72
N ALA A 89 23.00 -5.91 -23.68
CA ALA A 89 22.20 -5.18 -22.70
C ALA A 89 21.51 -3.95 -23.33
N LEU A 90 22.21 -3.21 -24.19
CA LEU A 90 21.65 -2.05 -24.89
C LEU A 90 20.58 -2.46 -25.90
N ASP A 91 20.77 -3.56 -26.62
CA ASP A 91 19.77 -4.08 -27.57
C ASP A 91 18.46 -4.41 -26.83
N ILE A 92 18.54 -5.08 -25.66
CA ILE A 92 17.36 -5.38 -24.83
C ILE A 92 16.67 -4.11 -24.34
N VAL A 93 17.44 -3.12 -23.88
CA VAL A 93 16.87 -1.90 -23.28
C VAL A 93 16.34 -0.93 -24.33
N THR A 94 16.82 -1.00 -25.56
CA THR A 94 16.32 -0.18 -26.68
C THR A 94 15.22 -0.85 -27.47
N ASP A 95 15.00 -2.15 -27.28
CA ASP A 95 13.87 -2.87 -27.88
C ASP A 95 12.54 -2.45 -27.25
N VAL A 96 11.65 -1.94 -28.11
CA VAL A 96 10.30 -1.49 -27.74
C VAL A 96 9.47 -2.65 -27.22
N PHE A 97 9.61 -3.86 -27.76
CA PHE A 97 8.83 -5.02 -27.31
C PHE A 97 9.28 -5.47 -25.92
N ALA A 98 10.59 -5.53 -25.69
CA ALA A 98 11.14 -5.82 -24.36
C ALA A 98 10.63 -4.83 -23.30
N LEU A 99 10.72 -3.52 -23.59
CA LEU A 99 10.21 -2.48 -22.69
C LEU A 99 8.70 -2.60 -22.47
N ALA A 100 7.92 -2.87 -23.53
CA ALA A 100 6.48 -3.02 -23.44
C ALA A 100 6.08 -4.18 -22.52
N VAL A 101 6.80 -5.30 -22.57
CA VAL A 101 6.55 -6.46 -21.68
C VAL A 101 6.96 -6.14 -20.24
N MET A 102 8.15 -5.57 -20.02
CA MET A 102 8.63 -5.23 -18.67
C MET A 102 7.71 -4.20 -17.99
N TYR A 103 7.33 -3.15 -18.71
CA TYR A 103 6.49 -2.08 -18.18
C TYR A 103 5.02 -2.48 -18.15
N GLY A 104 4.57 -3.30 -19.10
CA GLY A 104 3.24 -3.91 -19.08
C GLY A 104 3.05 -4.82 -17.86
N ALA A 105 4.06 -5.60 -17.49
CA ALA A 105 4.04 -6.41 -16.29
C ALA A 105 3.98 -5.56 -15.00
N ALA A 106 4.73 -4.44 -14.93
CA ALA A 106 4.59 -3.49 -13.84
C ALA A 106 3.18 -2.89 -13.75
N MET A 107 2.62 -2.47 -14.89
CA MET A 107 1.27 -1.94 -14.95
C MET A 107 0.23 -2.97 -14.51
N ALA A 108 0.42 -4.24 -14.87
CA ALA A 108 -0.42 -5.34 -14.41
C ALA A 108 -0.33 -5.50 -12.88
N GLY A 109 0.86 -5.39 -12.29
CA GLY A 109 1.04 -5.35 -10.83
C GLY A 109 0.28 -4.21 -10.17
N TRP A 110 0.30 -3.01 -10.77
CA TRP A 110 -0.44 -1.85 -10.28
C TRP A 110 -1.96 -2.07 -10.36
N MET A 111 -2.44 -2.63 -11.46
CA MET A 111 -3.85 -3.01 -11.64
C MET A 111 -4.29 -4.01 -10.57
N VAL A 112 -3.49 -5.04 -10.31
CA VAL A 112 -3.78 -6.02 -9.26
C VAL A 112 -3.85 -5.35 -7.89
N TYR A 113 -2.88 -4.51 -7.55
CA TYR A 113 -2.83 -3.79 -6.27
C TYR A 113 -4.05 -2.88 -6.05
N THR A 114 -4.54 -2.22 -7.10
CA THR A 114 -5.68 -1.29 -7.02
C THR A 114 -7.05 -1.99 -7.04
N VAL A 115 -7.16 -3.14 -7.70
CA VAL A 115 -8.42 -3.91 -7.80
C VAL A 115 -8.69 -4.75 -6.55
N ILE A 116 -7.66 -5.22 -5.86
CA ILE A 116 -7.82 -6.08 -4.68
C ILE A 116 -8.65 -5.42 -3.54
N PRO A 117 -8.39 -4.17 -3.11
CA PRO A 117 -9.13 -3.55 -2.01
C PRO A 117 -10.66 -3.46 -2.22
N PRO A 118 -11.19 -2.92 -3.33
CA PRO A 118 -12.64 -2.84 -3.55
C PRO A 118 -13.30 -4.21 -3.68
N VAL A 119 -12.58 -5.21 -4.19
CA VAL A 119 -13.07 -6.60 -4.23
C VAL A 119 -13.26 -7.13 -2.82
N ILE A 120 -12.24 -7.00 -1.96
CA ILE A 120 -12.32 -7.47 -0.57
C ILE A 120 -13.43 -6.74 0.20
N THR A 121 -13.56 -5.43 0.05
CA THR A 121 -14.62 -4.67 0.74
C THR A 121 -16.01 -5.12 0.29
N SER A 122 -16.22 -5.35 -1.01
CA SER A 122 -17.47 -5.88 -1.55
C SER A 122 -17.80 -7.25 -0.95
N PHE A 123 -16.84 -8.17 -0.87
CA PHE A 123 -17.04 -9.46 -0.19
C PHE A 123 -17.38 -9.28 1.30
N MET A 124 -16.67 -8.39 2.00
CA MET A 124 -16.89 -8.13 3.43
C MET A 124 -18.29 -7.55 3.71
N THR A 125 -18.82 -6.68 2.84
CA THR A 125 -20.18 -6.14 2.99
C THR A 125 -21.23 -7.24 2.89
N VAL A 126 -21.14 -8.13 1.90
CA VAL A 126 -22.06 -9.27 1.74
C VAL A 126 -22.00 -10.24 2.92
N LEU A 127 -20.80 -10.53 3.42
CA LEU A 127 -20.58 -11.35 4.61
C LEU A 127 -21.20 -10.71 5.86
N THR A 128 -21.05 -9.39 6.00
CA THR A 128 -21.60 -8.62 7.12
C THR A 128 -23.12 -8.62 7.09
N GLU A 129 -23.73 -8.44 5.92
CA GLU A 129 -25.18 -8.49 5.76
C GLU A 129 -25.75 -9.86 6.14
N ARG A 130 -25.11 -10.96 5.72
CA ARG A 130 -25.54 -12.32 6.10
C ARG A 130 -25.43 -12.58 7.60
N ARG A 131 -24.36 -12.08 8.24
CA ARG A 131 -24.21 -12.18 9.71
C ARG A 131 -25.28 -11.35 10.41
N LEU A 132 -25.56 -10.15 9.90
CA LEU A 132 -26.58 -9.26 10.46
C LEU A 132 -27.99 -9.83 10.29
N SER A 133 -28.30 -10.47 9.16
CA SER A 133 -29.59 -11.13 8.94
C SER A 133 -29.77 -12.36 9.84
N ALA A 134 -28.72 -13.15 10.04
CA ALA A 134 -28.74 -14.30 10.94
C ALA A 134 -28.94 -13.87 12.41
N LEU A 135 -28.25 -12.80 12.84
CA LEU A 135 -28.42 -12.22 14.17
C LEU A 135 -29.84 -11.68 14.38
N ARG A 136 -30.38 -10.92 13.41
CA ARG A 136 -31.76 -10.40 13.46
C ARG A 136 -32.81 -11.51 13.45
N ALA A 137 -32.58 -12.59 12.71
CA ALA A 137 -33.47 -13.76 12.70
C ALA A 137 -33.49 -14.47 14.06
N ASN A 138 -32.33 -14.63 14.70
CA ASN A 138 -32.25 -15.17 16.06
C ASN A 138 -32.91 -14.24 17.09
N GLN A 139 -32.72 -12.92 16.98
CA GLN A 139 -33.41 -11.95 17.85
C GLN A 139 -34.93 -12.06 17.71
N ARG A 140 -35.46 -12.16 16.49
CA ARG A 140 -36.90 -12.35 16.24
C ARG A 140 -37.42 -13.65 16.83
N ARG A 141 -36.68 -14.75 16.68
CA ARG A 141 -37.06 -16.04 17.28
C ARG A 141 -37.13 -15.97 18.81
N ILE A 142 -36.16 -15.30 19.44
CA ILE A 142 -36.14 -15.11 20.90
C ILE A 142 -37.32 -14.24 21.35
N VAL A 143 -37.67 -13.19 20.60
CA VAL A 143 -38.85 -12.35 20.89
C VAL A 143 -40.15 -13.14 20.74
N ASP A 144 -40.28 -13.97 19.71
CA ASP A 144 -41.47 -14.84 19.52
C ASP A 144 -41.59 -15.91 20.61
N GLU A 145 -40.47 -16.50 21.06
CA GLU A 145 -40.46 -17.56 22.07
C GLU A 145 -40.64 -17.03 23.51
N TRP A 146 -40.14 -15.82 23.81
CA TRP A 146 -40.06 -15.29 25.19
C TRP A 146 -40.92 -14.04 25.43
N GLY A 147 -41.65 -13.56 24.42
CA GLY A 147 -42.50 -12.37 24.53
C GLY A 147 -41.73 -11.04 24.54
N ASP A 148 -42.44 -9.95 24.25
CA ASP A 148 -41.89 -8.58 24.12
C ASP A 148 -41.19 -8.07 25.40
N GLU A 149 -41.45 -8.72 26.55
CA GLU A 149 -40.87 -8.40 27.85
C GLU A 149 -39.34 -8.48 27.89
N VAL A 150 -38.70 -9.26 27.01
CA VAL A 150 -37.22 -9.32 26.91
C VAL A 150 -36.63 -8.11 26.19
N THR A 151 -37.40 -7.41 25.33
CA THR A 151 -36.92 -6.20 24.63
C THR A 151 -36.97 -4.95 25.49
N LEU A 152 -37.82 -4.93 26.53
CA LEU A 152 -37.94 -3.80 27.45
C LEU A 152 -36.70 -3.61 28.34
N GLY A 153 -35.92 -4.65 28.60
CA GLY A 153 -34.69 -4.58 29.40
C GLY A 153 -33.56 -3.75 28.77
N ILE A 154 -33.67 -3.42 27.47
CA ILE A 154 -32.71 -2.56 26.74
C ILE A 154 -33.23 -1.11 26.61
N ARG A 155 -34.46 -0.81 27.06
CA ARG A 155 -34.95 0.56 27.15
C ARG A 155 -34.61 1.12 28.52
N ALA A 156 -33.59 1.97 28.57
CA ALA A 156 -33.27 2.76 29.75
C ALA A 156 -34.54 3.44 30.32
N PRO A 157 -34.79 3.36 31.64
CA PRO A 157 -35.97 3.95 32.25
C PRO A 157 -35.81 5.47 32.30
N GLY A 158 -36.47 6.18 31.39
CA GLY A 158 -36.56 7.64 31.44
C GLY A 158 -36.68 8.30 30.08
N ASN A 159 -37.87 8.27 29.48
CA ASN A 159 -38.50 9.44 28.85
C ASN A 159 -39.86 9.05 28.27
N GLY A 160 -40.85 9.93 28.51
CA GLY A 160 -42.29 9.75 28.33
C GLY A 160 -42.78 9.46 26.89
N PRO A 161 -44.11 9.56 26.65
CA PRO A 161 -44.76 8.94 25.50
C PRO A 161 -44.16 9.41 24.17
N ALA A 162 -43.79 8.43 23.34
CA ALA A 162 -43.12 8.65 22.07
C ALA A 162 -44.00 9.44 21.09
N LYS A 163 -43.41 10.46 20.47
CA LYS A 163 -43.97 11.15 19.30
C LYS A 163 -44.25 10.11 18.19
N PRO A 164 -45.39 10.17 17.48
CA PRO A 164 -45.76 9.13 16.53
C PRO A 164 -44.71 8.98 15.42
N ALA A 165 -44.41 7.73 15.06
CA ALA A 165 -43.44 7.37 14.05
C ALA A 165 -43.73 8.05 12.69
N PRO A 166 -42.68 8.48 11.94
CA PRO A 166 -42.87 9.01 10.59
C PRO A 166 -43.48 7.93 9.67
N ARG A 167 -44.51 8.31 8.90
CA ARG A 167 -45.16 7.42 7.93
C ARG A 167 -44.16 6.96 6.85
N PRO A 168 -44.29 5.72 6.33
CA PRO A 168 -43.46 5.26 5.21
C PRO A 168 -43.80 6.12 3.97
N GLY A 169 -42.82 6.87 3.46
CA GLY A 169 -42.96 7.68 2.25
C GLY A 169 -42.54 9.15 2.36
N ALA A 170 -42.16 9.64 3.54
CA ALA A 170 -41.51 10.96 3.61
C ALA A 170 -40.10 10.86 2.98
N PRO A 171 -39.72 11.76 2.05
CA PRO A 171 -38.42 11.71 1.42
C PRO A 171 -37.34 11.93 2.49
N THR A 172 -36.61 10.87 2.84
CA THR A 172 -35.39 11.00 3.64
C THR A 172 -34.34 11.61 2.72
N SER A 173 -34.24 12.93 2.74
CA SER A 173 -33.13 13.64 2.15
C SER A 173 -31.82 13.14 2.78
N GLY A 174 -30.92 12.59 1.95
CA GLY A 174 -29.49 12.56 2.26
C GLY A 174 -28.88 11.23 2.68
N GLY A 175 -29.25 10.10 2.06
CA GLY A 175 -28.66 8.79 2.36
C GLY A 175 -28.22 7.97 1.15
N GLY A 176 -27.93 8.60 0.01
CA GLY A 176 -27.41 7.91 -1.18
C GLY A 176 -25.89 7.66 -1.11
N PRO A 177 -25.33 6.71 -1.88
CA PRO A 177 -23.90 6.34 -1.87
C PRO A 177 -22.91 7.49 -2.21
N GLY A 178 -23.42 8.67 -2.61
CA GLY A 178 -22.62 9.88 -2.82
C GLY A 178 -22.66 10.91 -1.68
N GLY A 179 -23.55 10.77 -0.69
CA GLY A 179 -23.79 11.79 0.33
C GLY A 179 -22.61 12.02 1.27
N GLY A 180 -21.86 10.97 1.61
CA GLY A 180 -20.64 11.07 2.42
C GLY A 180 -19.51 11.77 1.68
N VAL A 181 -19.37 11.53 0.38
CA VAL A 181 -18.35 12.17 -0.47
C VAL A 181 -18.71 13.63 -0.71
N GLN A 182 -19.99 13.95 -0.88
CA GLN A 182 -20.47 15.31 -1.10
C GLN A 182 -20.41 16.16 0.19
N ALA A 183 -20.69 15.55 1.35
CA ALA A 183 -20.48 16.19 2.65
C ALA A 183 -18.99 16.40 2.96
N ALA A 184 -18.13 15.45 2.58
CA ALA A 184 -16.68 15.59 2.72
C ALA A 184 -16.11 16.67 1.79
N MET A 185 -16.61 16.76 0.55
CA MET A 185 -16.19 17.77 -0.43
C MET A 185 -16.64 19.18 0.00
N ALA A 186 -17.88 19.32 0.49
CA ALA A 186 -18.36 20.58 1.05
C ALA A 186 -17.61 20.99 2.34
N ALA A 187 -17.20 20.03 3.17
CA ALA A 187 -16.38 20.31 4.33
C ALA A 187 -14.95 20.75 3.95
N MET A 188 -14.37 20.21 2.87
CA MET A 188 -13.08 20.67 2.35
C MET A 188 -13.17 22.07 1.75
N GLU A 189 -14.20 22.36 0.96
CA GLU A 189 -14.43 23.71 0.38
C GLU A 189 -14.65 24.77 1.48
N ALA A 190 -15.34 24.41 2.57
CA ALA A 190 -15.51 25.30 3.71
C ALA A 190 -14.21 25.54 4.51
N ILE A 191 -13.25 24.61 4.49
CA ILE A 191 -11.94 24.79 5.12
C ILE A 191 -11.07 25.69 4.23
N GLU A 192 -11.08 25.47 2.92
CA GLU A 192 -10.34 26.28 1.93
C GLU A 192 -10.84 27.73 1.89
N ALA A 193 -12.16 27.95 1.90
CA ALA A 193 -12.74 29.30 2.00
C ALA A 193 -12.39 30.01 3.33
N LYS A 194 -12.18 29.25 4.41
CA LYS A 194 -11.76 29.79 5.71
C LYS A 194 -10.26 30.10 5.75
N GLU A 195 -9.48 29.39 4.94
CA GLU A 195 -8.03 29.61 4.77
C GLU A 195 -7.76 30.83 3.86
N GLU A 196 -8.57 31.05 2.81
CA GLU A 196 -8.52 32.29 2.01
C GLU A 196 -8.94 33.54 2.81
N ALA A 197 -9.92 33.42 3.71
CA ALA A 197 -10.37 34.55 4.54
C ALA A 197 -9.35 34.94 5.64
N ASP A 198 -8.53 34.00 6.11
CA ASP A 198 -7.48 34.25 7.11
C ASP A 198 -6.13 34.64 6.45
N GLY A 199 -5.93 34.25 5.18
CA GLY A 199 -4.75 34.56 4.39
C GLY A 199 -4.69 36.00 3.85
N ASP A 200 -5.82 36.72 3.81
CA ASP A 200 -5.91 38.12 3.33
C ASP A 200 -5.96 39.15 4.47
N ALA A 201 -5.73 38.72 5.73
CA ALA A 201 -5.50 39.65 6.83
C ALA A 201 -4.12 40.29 6.67
N PRO A 202 -4.01 41.62 6.41
CA PRO A 202 -2.72 42.25 6.21
C PRO A 202 -1.87 42.13 7.47
N MET A 203 -0.69 41.53 7.32
CA MET A 203 0.44 41.64 8.25
C MET A 203 0.73 43.14 8.49
N GLY A 204 0.10 43.71 9.51
CA GLY A 204 0.17 45.15 9.74
C GLY A 204 -0.47 45.61 11.04
N THR A 205 0.40 45.91 12.01
CA THR A 205 0.25 46.92 13.08
C THR A 205 -0.52 46.56 14.35
N ALA A 206 0.24 46.20 15.39
CA ALA A 206 0.06 46.63 16.78
C ALA A 206 1.41 46.37 17.47
N GLN A 207 2.27 47.38 17.66
CA GLN A 207 2.34 48.22 18.87
C GLN A 207 2.23 47.43 20.17
#